data_AF-A0A956DQ21-F1
#
_entry.id   AF-A0A956DQ21-F1
#
_cell.length_a   1.000
_cell.length_b   1.000
_cell.length_c   1.000
_cell.angle_alpha   90.00
_cell.angle_beta   90.00
_cell.angle_gamma   90.00
#
_symmetry.space_group_name_H-M   'P 1'
#
loop_
_entity.id
_entity.type
_entity.pdbx_description
1 polymer ?
#
loop_
_entity_poly.entity_id
_entity_poly.type
_entity_poly.pdbx_seq_one_letter_code
_entity_poly.pdbx_strand_id
1 'polypeptide(L)'
;MRALDRLHLVLGFGAAVMAGACGDGTEPRADPEVGGGGSATGVVGEGGTGGDPGVPRCDCSLVERGCGSRLVEAAAEAGCDIPMLVDHPDDVWACAEGVWSVAEACPDGCELGGDESGDSCVAGLPVVEMDWLVLQAQVEPFRGDQPTLPGDAAVELVQAALADEGFAVSVDGWFGNETADRYADWQKQLGYTGLGANGIPGPSSLAALGEDRFTIVQLIAVGAKTTYTGRTVNQRTKDMLTEAEALLGFPIQLSQGSYNPGGVGASAGTHDGGGTVDVSVSSLTMTKRWQTVKAMRTVGFAAWLRNPSQGDWPYHIHAVAVGDTDMSISARNQVADYYVGKNGLASHAADDTPSSYQVPFTWWEQYLQN
;
A
#
# COMPACT_ATOMS: atom_id res chain seq x y z
N MET A 1 48.28 -9.88 18.23
CA MET A 1 48.03 -9.70 19.68
C MET A 1 46.52 -9.59 19.86
N ARG A 2 45.92 -10.52 20.63
CA ARG A 2 44.55 -10.57 21.21
C ARG A 2 43.38 -10.29 20.24
N ALA A 3 42.68 -11.28 19.69
CA ALA A 3 41.72 -12.20 20.33
C ALA A 3 40.64 -11.51 21.17
N LEU A 4 39.39 -11.60 20.73
CA LEU A 4 38.21 -11.91 21.56
C LEU A 4 37.04 -12.37 20.68
N ASP A 5 36.66 -13.62 20.88
CA ASP A 5 35.44 -14.28 20.45
C ASP A 5 34.17 -13.59 20.97
N ARG A 6 33.06 -13.71 20.23
CA ARG A 6 31.76 -14.01 20.85
C ARG A 6 30.80 -14.68 19.85
N LEU A 7 30.67 -15.98 20.07
CA LEU A 7 29.65 -16.91 19.59
C LEU A 7 28.33 -16.67 20.36
N HIS A 8 27.18 -16.54 19.69
CA HIS A 8 25.81 -16.82 20.20
C HIS A 8 25.01 -17.35 19.00
N LEU A 9 24.87 -18.68 18.85
CA LEU A 9 23.74 -19.50 19.30
C LEU A 9 22.41 -19.14 18.59
N VAL A 10 22.23 -19.74 17.41
CA VAL A 10 20.94 -19.80 16.69
C VAL A 10 20.12 -20.95 17.29
N LEU A 11 19.05 -20.62 18.01
CA LEU A 11 18.00 -21.59 18.37
C LEU A 11 16.98 -21.62 17.23
N GLY A 12 16.91 -22.77 16.57
CA GLY A 12 15.91 -23.06 15.55
C GLY A 12 14.52 -23.25 16.16
N PHE A 13 13.51 -22.64 15.54
CA PHE A 13 12.12 -23.03 15.75
C PHE A 13 11.70 -24.00 14.64
N GLY A 14 11.53 -25.26 15.05
CA GLY A 14 10.98 -26.31 14.22
C GLY A 14 9.48 -26.15 14.04
N ALA A 15 9.02 -26.38 12.81
CA ALA A 15 7.63 -26.61 12.48
C ALA A 15 7.13 -27.90 13.14
N ALA A 16 5.97 -27.83 13.80
CA ALA A 16 5.20 -28.99 14.20
C ALA A 16 3.77 -28.86 13.68
N VAL A 17 3.47 -29.72 12.72
CA VAL A 17 2.15 -30.07 12.21
C VAL A 17 1.37 -30.79 13.31
N MET A 18 0.12 -30.41 13.56
CA MET A 18 -0.89 -31.32 14.12
C MET A 18 -2.25 -31.08 13.45
N ALA A 19 -2.69 -32.08 12.72
CA ALA A 19 -4.07 -32.30 12.36
C ALA A 19 -4.80 -32.99 13.52
N GLY A 20 -6.06 -32.63 13.76
CA GLY A 20 -6.92 -33.26 14.77
C GLY A 20 -8.39 -32.94 14.51
N ALA A 21 -9.15 -33.98 14.17
CA ALA A 21 -10.49 -33.96 13.61
C ALA A 21 -11.64 -33.59 14.57
N CYS A 22 -12.74 -33.12 13.95
CA CYS A 22 -14.17 -33.39 14.16
C CYS A 22 -14.76 -33.51 15.58
N GLY A 23 -15.81 -32.71 15.83
CA GLY A 23 -16.80 -32.93 16.88
C GLY A 23 -18.02 -32.02 16.69
N ASP A 24 -19.11 -32.62 16.21
CA ASP A 24 -20.44 -32.09 15.92
C ASP A 24 -21.27 -31.85 17.20
N GLY A 25 -22.27 -30.95 17.19
CA GLY A 25 -23.28 -30.89 18.26
C GLY A 25 -23.93 -29.53 18.61
N THR A 26 -25.02 -29.22 17.90
CA THR A 26 -26.33 -28.71 18.43
C THR A 26 -26.43 -27.43 19.29
N GLU A 27 -26.91 -26.34 18.66
CA GLU A 27 -28.14 -25.52 18.93
C GLU A 27 -28.70 -25.30 20.38
N PRO A 28 -29.62 -24.31 20.61
CA PRO A 28 -29.45 -22.85 20.70
C PRO A 28 -30.10 -22.31 22.02
N ARG A 29 -30.26 -20.97 22.18
CA ARG A 29 -31.11 -20.18 23.14
C ARG A 29 -30.29 -19.05 23.79
N ALA A 30 -30.77 -17.84 24.05
CA ALA A 30 -32.06 -17.19 23.86
C ALA A 30 -31.85 -15.67 24.04
N ASP A 31 -32.68 -14.86 23.38
CA ASP A 31 -32.95 -13.46 23.77
C ASP A 31 -33.60 -13.38 25.16
N PRO A 32 -33.57 -12.19 25.78
CA PRO A 32 -34.86 -11.53 25.93
C PRO A 32 -34.85 -10.03 25.66
N GLU A 33 -35.86 -9.58 24.92
CA GLU A 33 -36.47 -8.24 25.06
C GLU A 33 -37.36 -8.21 26.32
N VAL A 34 -37.25 -7.15 27.13
CA VAL A 34 -38.30 -6.39 27.86
C VAL A 34 -37.56 -5.16 28.43
N GLY A 35 -37.96 -3.89 28.40
CA GLY A 35 -39.22 -3.20 28.09
C GLY A 35 -39.35 -2.00 29.06
N GLY A 36 -39.61 -0.80 28.52
CA GLY A 36 -40.45 0.24 29.14
C GLY A 36 -39.89 1.17 30.23
N GLY A 37 -39.71 2.45 29.86
CA GLY A 37 -40.34 3.59 30.55
C GLY A 37 -39.61 4.25 31.73
N GLY A 38 -39.17 5.50 31.53
CA GLY A 38 -38.78 6.39 32.62
C GLY A 38 -38.24 7.74 32.14
N SER A 39 -39.09 8.76 32.14
CA SER A 39 -38.74 10.17 31.89
C SER A 39 -38.19 10.81 33.16
N ALA A 40 -37.09 11.57 33.09
CA ALA A 40 -36.92 12.88 33.77
C ALA A 40 -35.48 13.42 33.64
N THR A 41 -35.40 14.64 33.09
CA THR A 41 -34.56 15.79 33.48
C THR A 41 -33.03 15.67 33.51
N GLY A 42 -32.40 16.65 32.87
CA GLY A 42 -30.96 16.71 32.66
C GLY A 42 -30.13 17.00 33.91
N VAL A 43 -28.86 16.64 33.80
CA VAL A 43 -27.77 17.20 34.57
C VAL A 43 -26.61 17.41 33.60
N VAL A 44 -26.15 18.64 33.57
CA VAL A 44 -24.96 19.10 32.86
C VAL A 44 -23.77 18.49 33.61
N GLY A 45 -22.95 17.69 32.92
CA GLY A 45 -21.70 17.18 33.48
C GLY A 45 -20.63 18.26 33.37
N GLU A 46 -20.43 19.02 34.44
CA GLU A 46 -19.29 19.90 34.65
C GLU A 46 -17.98 19.10 34.74
N GLY A 47 -16.92 19.68 34.19
CA GLY A 47 -15.61 19.10 34.01
C GLY A 47 -14.91 18.66 35.30
N GLY A 48 -14.11 17.59 35.16
CA GLY A 48 -13.27 17.05 36.22
C GLY A 48 -12.20 18.04 36.65
N THR A 49 -12.18 18.35 37.94
CA THR A 49 -11.15 19.12 38.62
C THR A 49 -10.05 18.16 39.09
N GLY A 50 -9.00 17.97 38.30
CA GLY A 50 -7.81 17.22 38.68
C GLY A 50 -6.70 18.14 39.21
N GLY A 51 -6.85 18.72 40.40
CA GLY A 51 -5.80 19.51 41.06
C GLY A 51 -5.80 19.30 42.58
N ASP A 52 -4.62 19.29 43.20
CA ASP A 52 -4.46 19.22 44.66
C ASP A 52 -4.97 20.53 45.30
N PRO A 53 -5.96 20.49 46.24
CA PRO A 53 -6.62 21.69 46.77
C PRO A 53 -5.70 22.69 47.51
N GLY A 54 -4.41 22.40 47.66
CA GLY A 54 -3.41 23.29 48.28
C GLY A 54 -2.48 24.04 47.32
N VAL A 55 -2.45 23.72 46.02
CA VAL A 55 -1.47 24.27 45.06
C VAL A 55 -2.09 25.42 44.24
N PRO A 56 -1.44 26.60 44.16
CA PRO A 56 -1.94 27.72 43.34
C PRO A 56 -1.89 27.38 41.85
N ARG A 57 -2.78 27.95 41.03
CA ARG A 57 -2.74 27.77 39.57
C ARG A 57 -1.64 28.62 38.94
N CYS A 58 -0.93 28.09 37.95
CA CYS A 58 0.06 28.87 37.19
C CYS A 58 -0.64 29.92 36.33
N ASP A 59 -0.13 31.15 36.32
CA ASP A 59 -0.57 32.20 35.40
C ASP A 59 0.23 32.18 34.08
N CYS A 60 -0.16 33.01 33.11
CA CYS A 60 0.48 33.05 31.80
C CYS A 60 1.90 33.64 31.80
N SER A 61 2.44 34.09 32.94
CA SER A 61 3.82 34.59 33.02
C SER A 61 4.86 33.47 33.02
N LEU A 62 4.42 32.21 33.18
CA LEU A 62 5.27 31.03 33.14
C LEU A 62 5.91 30.87 31.74
N VAL A 63 5.07 30.80 30.71
CA VAL A 63 5.38 30.94 29.27
C VAL A 63 4.07 31.27 28.54
N GLU A 64 4.13 31.95 27.39
CA GLU A 64 2.91 32.25 26.62
C GLU A 64 2.43 31.03 25.79
N ARG A 65 3.39 30.22 25.31
CA ARG A 65 3.17 28.99 24.53
C ARG A 65 4.38 28.07 24.69
N GLY A 66 4.16 26.77 24.79
CA GLY A 66 5.25 25.80 24.96
C GLY A 66 4.79 24.35 24.93
N CYS A 67 5.73 23.41 24.75
CA CYS A 67 5.43 21.99 24.91
C CYS A 67 4.95 21.69 26.33
N GLY A 68 3.97 20.78 26.44
CA GLY A 68 3.45 20.34 27.73
C GLY A 68 4.55 19.81 28.67
N SER A 69 5.52 19.07 28.14
CA SER A 69 6.67 18.53 28.87
C SER A 69 7.51 19.61 29.54
N ARG A 70 7.79 20.72 28.85
CA ARG A 70 8.47 21.89 29.42
C ARG A 70 7.61 22.60 30.46
N LEU A 71 6.29 22.66 30.25
CA LEU A 71 5.36 23.23 31.21
C LEU A 71 5.25 22.41 32.50
N VAL A 72 5.37 21.08 32.42
CA VAL A 72 5.36 20.21 33.60
C VAL A 72 6.55 20.55 34.51
N GLU A 73 7.73 20.69 33.92
CA GLU A 73 8.95 21.10 34.65
C GLU A 73 8.80 22.52 35.22
N ALA A 74 8.36 23.47 34.41
CA ALA A 74 8.20 24.87 34.82
C ALA A 74 7.14 25.05 35.92
N ALA A 75 6.01 24.36 35.84
CA ALA A 75 4.94 24.41 36.84
C ALA A 75 5.41 23.83 38.18
N ALA A 76 6.15 22.71 38.13
CA ALA A 76 6.76 22.11 39.32
C ALA A 76 7.79 23.03 39.98
N GLU A 77 8.64 23.71 39.20
CA GLU A 77 9.60 24.70 39.70
C GLU A 77 8.94 25.93 40.32
N ALA A 78 7.86 26.42 39.70
CA ALA A 78 7.08 27.56 40.18
C ALA A 78 6.16 27.20 41.37
N GLY A 79 6.02 25.91 41.72
CA GLY A 79 5.16 25.45 42.79
C GLY A 79 3.68 25.71 42.52
N CYS A 80 3.26 25.61 41.26
CA CYS A 80 1.90 25.85 40.81
C CYS A 80 1.38 24.69 39.95
N ASP A 81 0.08 24.67 39.69
CA ASP A 81 -0.60 23.61 38.94
C ASP A 81 -1.21 24.14 37.63
N ILE A 82 -1.12 23.34 36.57
CA ILE A 82 -1.79 23.54 35.27
C ILE A 82 -2.75 22.36 35.07
N PRO A 83 -4.07 22.56 35.25
CA PRO A 83 -5.03 21.47 35.13
C PRO A 83 -4.99 20.78 33.76
N MET A 84 -5.09 19.45 33.76
CA MET A 84 -5.07 18.57 32.56
C MET A 84 -3.73 18.50 31.81
N LEU A 85 -2.69 19.21 32.27
CA LEU A 85 -1.38 19.16 31.65
C LEU A 85 -0.78 17.75 31.63
N VAL A 86 -1.01 16.99 32.71
CA VAL A 86 -0.56 15.60 32.84
C VAL A 86 -1.20 14.64 31.84
N ASP A 87 -2.36 15.00 31.28
CA ASP A 87 -3.07 14.20 30.28
C ASP A 87 -2.59 14.52 28.84
N HIS A 88 -1.86 15.62 28.67
CA HIS A 88 -1.36 16.13 27.38
C HIS A 88 0.09 16.63 27.48
N PRO A 89 1.04 15.80 27.95
CA PRO A 89 2.44 16.23 28.11
C PRO A 89 3.13 16.48 26.77
N ASP A 90 2.62 15.90 25.69
CA ASP A 90 3.25 15.90 24.38
C ASP A 90 2.65 16.95 23.44
N ASP A 91 1.65 17.71 23.88
CA ASP A 91 0.96 18.72 23.07
C ASP A 91 1.59 20.12 23.23
N VAL A 92 1.34 21.02 22.28
CA VAL A 92 1.66 22.44 22.45
C VAL A 92 0.51 23.10 23.22
N TRP A 93 0.85 23.74 24.32
CA TRP A 93 -0.06 24.49 25.17
C TRP A 93 0.13 25.99 24.99
N ALA A 94 -0.94 26.75 25.20
CA ALA A 94 -0.88 28.20 25.27
C ALA A 94 -1.71 28.72 26.46
N CYS A 95 -1.35 29.90 26.94
CA CYS A 95 -2.10 30.58 27.98
C CYS A 95 -2.67 31.90 27.46
N ALA A 96 -3.99 32.06 27.56
CA ALA A 96 -4.68 33.30 27.23
C ALA A 96 -5.58 33.71 28.38
N GLU A 97 -5.47 34.96 28.82
CA GLU A 97 -6.31 35.52 29.90
C GLU A 97 -6.30 34.71 31.21
N GLY A 98 -5.18 34.05 31.52
CA GLY A 98 -5.00 33.22 32.72
C GLY A 98 -5.58 31.79 32.59
N VAL A 99 -5.97 31.38 31.39
CA VAL A 99 -6.50 30.04 31.10
C VAL A 99 -5.52 29.29 30.20
N TRP A 100 -5.09 28.12 30.68
CA TRP A 100 -4.27 27.19 29.92
C TRP A 100 -5.14 26.25 29.10
N SER A 101 -4.74 26.00 27.86
CA SER A 101 -5.38 25.04 26.95
C SER A 101 -4.38 24.45 25.97
N VAL A 102 -4.67 23.22 25.51
CA VAL A 102 -4.00 22.62 24.35
C VAL A 102 -4.25 23.52 23.14
N ALA A 103 -3.19 24.15 22.64
CA ALA A 103 -3.21 25.02 21.47
C ALA A 103 -3.07 24.21 20.18
N GLU A 104 -2.32 23.12 20.23
CA GLU A 104 -2.10 22.19 19.13
C GLU A 104 -1.88 20.78 19.67
N ALA A 105 -2.66 19.82 19.17
CA ALA A 105 -2.47 18.41 19.52
C ALA A 105 -1.34 17.85 18.65
N CYS A 106 -0.32 17.27 19.27
CA CYS A 106 0.87 16.76 18.61
C CYS A 106 0.91 15.24 18.72
N PRO A 107 0.28 14.50 17.79
CA PRO A 107 0.23 13.03 17.86
C PRO A 107 1.61 12.38 17.82
N ASP A 108 2.59 13.06 17.21
CA ASP A 108 3.98 12.60 17.07
C ASP A 108 4.93 13.24 18.11
N GLY A 109 4.36 13.94 19.11
CA GLY A 109 5.10 14.64 20.15
C GLY A 109 5.36 16.11 19.85
N CYS A 110 5.76 16.86 20.88
CA CYS A 110 6.14 18.26 20.77
C CYS A 110 7.67 18.40 20.90
N GLU A 111 8.28 19.11 19.97
CA GLU A 111 9.70 19.40 19.97
C GLU A 111 10.00 20.79 20.52
N LEU A 112 11.09 20.87 21.28
CA LEU A 112 11.54 22.10 21.89
C LEU A 112 12.23 22.98 20.85
N GLY A 113 11.67 24.16 20.62
CA GLY A 113 12.25 25.15 19.73
C GLY A 113 13.50 25.83 20.32
N GLY A 114 14.30 26.42 19.43
CA GLY A 114 15.31 27.39 19.80
C GLY A 114 14.69 28.71 20.28
N ASP A 115 15.54 29.65 20.67
CA ASP A 115 15.15 30.99 21.14
C ASP A 115 14.30 31.79 20.14
N GLU A 116 14.46 31.50 18.84
CA GLU A 116 13.71 32.18 17.77
C GLU A 116 12.54 31.38 17.18
N SER A 117 12.52 30.05 17.30
CA SER A 117 11.53 29.19 16.62
C SER A 117 10.33 28.77 17.46
N GLY A 118 10.42 28.83 18.79
CA GLY A 118 9.34 28.42 19.70
C GLY A 118 9.02 26.92 19.60
N ASP A 119 8.33 26.39 20.61
CA ASP A 119 7.96 24.97 20.65
C ASP A 119 6.85 24.65 19.63
N SER A 120 6.98 23.51 18.94
CA SER A 120 6.07 23.08 17.88
C SER A 120 5.82 21.57 17.93
N CYS A 121 4.77 21.11 17.26
CA CYS A 121 4.59 19.67 17.04
C CYS A 121 5.71 19.13 16.15
N VAL A 122 6.19 17.93 16.45
CA VAL A 122 7.02 17.15 15.54
C VAL A 122 6.22 16.93 14.26
N ALA A 123 6.81 17.27 13.12
CA ALA A 123 6.20 16.99 11.84
C ALA A 123 6.09 15.46 11.65
N GLY A 124 4.87 14.96 11.49
CA GLY A 124 4.63 13.55 11.20
C GLY A 124 5.38 13.09 9.95
N LEU A 125 5.72 11.80 9.91
CA LEU A 125 6.45 11.24 8.79
C LEU A 125 5.67 11.45 7.47
N PRO A 126 6.36 11.78 6.36
CA PRO A 126 5.72 11.95 5.07
C PRO A 126 5.01 10.67 4.63
N VAL A 127 4.00 10.81 3.77
CA VAL A 127 3.13 9.71 3.32
C VAL A 127 3.53 9.26 1.92
N VAL A 128 3.67 7.96 1.73
CA VAL A 128 3.85 7.28 0.44
C VAL A 128 2.56 6.56 0.05
N GLU A 129 1.91 6.99 -1.03
CA GLU A 129 0.82 6.25 -1.66
C GLU A 129 1.42 5.11 -2.51
N MET A 130 1.33 3.88 -2.01
CA MET A 130 2.04 2.74 -2.58
C MET A 130 1.59 2.43 -4.01
N ASP A 131 0.31 2.59 -4.31
CA ASP A 131 -0.23 2.25 -5.63
C ASP A 131 0.34 3.15 -6.73
N TRP A 132 0.38 4.47 -6.53
CA TRP A 132 1.05 5.39 -7.46
C TRP A 132 2.54 5.09 -7.62
N LEU A 133 3.25 4.82 -6.52
CA LEU A 133 4.66 4.42 -6.55
C LEU A 133 4.87 3.15 -7.39
N VAL A 134 4.01 2.15 -7.23
CA VAL A 134 4.07 0.91 -8.02
C VAL A 134 3.76 1.17 -9.48
N LEU A 135 2.81 2.06 -9.80
CA LEU A 135 2.53 2.45 -11.19
C LEU A 135 3.75 3.12 -11.84
N GLN A 136 4.42 4.05 -11.15
CA GLN A 136 5.68 4.64 -11.61
C GLN A 136 6.71 3.54 -11.91
N ALA A 137 6.94 2.61 -10.97
CA ALA A 137 7.85 1.48 -11.14
C ALA A 137 7.46 0.54 -12.31
N GLN A 138 6.17 0.42 -12.62
CA GLN A 138 5.69 -0.38 -13.74
C GLN A 138 5.89 0.32 -15.09
N VAL A 139 5.74 1.64 -15.15
CA VAL A 139 5.70 2.38 -16.42
C VAL A 139 7.06 2.97 -16.79
N GLU A 140 7.66 3.72 -15.87
CA GLU A 140 8.74 4.66 -16.17
C GLU A 140 10.08 4.01 -16.56
N PRO A 141 10.50 2.87 -15.97
CA PRO A 141 11.75 2.24 -16.42
C PRO A 141 11.68 1.76 -17.88
N PHE A 142 10.48 1.61 -18.45
CA PHE A 142 10.29 1.20 -19.85
C PHE A 142 9.92 2.36 -20.78
N ARG A 143 9.24 3.39 -20.28
CA ARG A 143 8.73 4.51 -21.10
C ARG A 143 9.48 5.82 -20.95
N GLY A 144 10.44 5.87 -20.03
CA GLY A 144 11.01 7.12 -19.59
C GLY A 144 10.05 7.85 -18.65
N ASP A 145 10.52 8.97 -18.13
CA ASP A 145 9.77 9.90 -17.27
C ASP A 145 8.37 10.15 -17.82
N GLN A 146 7.35 9.98 -16.97
CA GLN A 146 5.96 10.25 -17.27
C GLN A 146 5.43 11.37 -16.36
N PRO A 147 5.62 12.67 -16.70
CA PRO A 147 5.22 13.78 -15.84
C PRO A 147 3.71 13.90 -15.56
N THR A 148 2.89 13.13 -16.28
CA THR A 148 1.44 13.05 -16.07
C THR A 148 1.00 11.88 -15.20
N LEU A 149 1.92 10.99 -14.82
CA LEU A 149 1.68 9.89 -13.89
C LEU A 149 2.02 10.40 -12.48
N PRO A 150 1.04 10.53 -11.57
CA PRO A 150 1.32 10.93 -10.19
C PRO A 150 2.26 9.94 -9.49
N GLY A 151 3.09 10.45 -8.58
CA GLY A 151 3.94 9.63 -7.72
C GLY A 151 5.31 10.23 -7.44
N ASP A 152 5.73 11.29 -8.14
CA ASP A 152 7.11 11.82 -8.07
C ASP A 152 7.59 12.09 -6.65
N ALA A 153 6.76 12.70 -5.79
CA ALA A 153 7.11 12.96 -4.40
C ALA A 153 7.35 11.66 -3.59
N ALA A 154 6.58 10.60 -3.86
CA ALA A 154 6.81 9.29 -3.25
C ALA A 154 8.09 8.64 -3.79
N VAL A 155 8.40 8.85 -5.07
CA VAL A 155 9.65 8.37 -5.67
C VAL A 155 10.86 9.09 -5.06
N GLU A 156 10.80 10.41 -4.85
CA GLU A 156 11.87 11.17 -4.17
C GLU A 156 12.14 10.62 -2.76
N LEU A 157 11.08 10.33 -1.98
CA LEU A 157 11.22 9.72 -0.64
C LEU A 157 11.90 8.34 -0.71
N VAL A 158 11.53 7.51 -1.67
CA VAL A 158 12.14 6.18 -1.88
C VAL A 158 13.59 6.30 -2.35
N GLN A 159 13.90 7.22 -3.25
CA GLN A 159 15.27 7.46 -3.74
C GLN A 159 16.16 7.99 -2.60
N ALA A 160 15.66 8.92 -1.78
CA ALA A 160 16.38 9.41 -0.60
C ALA A 160 16.64 8.27 0.39
N ALA A 161 15.64 7.44 0.68
CA ALA A 161 15.80 6.28 1.55
C ALA A 161 16.81 5.25 0.99
N LEU A 162 16.81 4.99 -0.32
CA LEU A 162 17.83 4.15 -0.97
C LEU A 162 19.23 4.78 -0.86
N ALA A 163 19.36 6.10 -1.01
CA ALA A 163 20.62 6.79 -0.82
C ALA A 163 21.15 6.66 0.62
N ASP A 164 20.26 6.73 1.61
CA ASP A 164 20.58 6.52 3.02
C ASP A 164 21.02 5.07 3.33
N GLU A 165 20.49 4.09 2.61
CA GLU A 165 20.98 2.69 2.62
C GLU A 165 22.32 2.51 1.88
N GLY A 166 22.91 3.60 1.36
CA GLY A 166 24.22 3.62 0.71
C GLY A 166 24.19 3.28 -0.78
N PHE A 167 23.03 3.26 -1.42
CA PHE A 167 22.93 3.08 -2.87
C PHE A 167 23.24 4.38 -3.61
N ALA A 168 24.04 4.29 -4.68
CA ALA A 168 24.20 5.41 -5.61
C ALA A 168 22.94 5.48 -6.50
N VAL A 169 22.09 6.47 -6.24
CA VAL A 169 20.85 6.77 -6.96
C VAL A 169 20.62 8.28 -7.01
N SER A 170 20.07 8.78 -8.10
CA SER A 170 19.59 10.16 -8.18
C SER A 170 18.27 10.33 -7.41
N VAL A 171 18.11 11.45 -6.71
CA VAL A 171 16.83 11.86 -6.10
C VAL A 171 16.22 12.92 -7.01
N ASP A 172 15.38 12.48 -7.93
CA ASP A 172 14.81 13.29 -9.02
C ASP A 172 13.30 13.07 -9.24
N GLY A 173 12.67 12.20 -8.45
CA GLY A 173 11.25 11.88 -8.55
C GLY A 173 10.90 10.95 -9.71
N TRP A 174 11.88 10.56 -10.52
CA TRP A 174 11.67 9.66 -11.65
C TRP A 174 12.03 8.21 -11.28
N PHE A 175 11.07 7.29 -11.35
CA PHE A 175 11.31 5.87 -11.13
C PHE A 175 11.91 5.25 -12.40
N GLY A 176 13.07 5.74 -12.83
CA GLY A 176 13.80 5.23 -13.98
C GLY A 176 14.42 3.85 -13.75
N ASN A 177 15.17 3.36 -14.74
CA ASN A 177 15.87 2.08 -14.64
C ASN A 177 16.88 2.05 -13.49
N GLU A 178 17.52 3.18 -13.17
CA GLU A 178 18.43 3.27 -12.03
C GLU A 178 17.70 3.03 -10.70
N THR A 179 16.61 3.74 -10.44
CA THR A 179 15.78 3.56 -9.24
C THR A 179 15.30 2.11 -9.13
N ALA A 180 14.81 1.52 -10.23
CA ALA A 180 14.36 0.12 -10.26
C ALA A 180 15.49 -0.87 -9.93
N ASP A 181 16.68 -0.68 -10.50
CA ASP A 181 17.85 -1.53 -10.23
C ASP A 181 18.29 -1.42 -8.77
N ARG A 182 18.33 -0.20 -8.21
CA ARG A 182 18.70 0.02 -6.80
C ARG A 182 17.66 -0.52 -5.83
N TYR A 183 16.39 -0.39 -6.17
CA TYR A 183 15.33 -1.01 -5.38
C TYR A 183 15.42 -2.55 -5.43
N ALA A 184 15.78 -3.14 -6.58
CA ALA A 184 16.02 -4.57 -6.68
C ALA A 184 17.23 -5.00 -5.83
N ASP A 185 18.28 -4.19 -5.75
CA ASP A 185 19.44 -4.45 -4.89
C ASP A 185 19.07 -4.33 -3.40
N TRP A 186 18.25 -3.36 -3.01
CA TRP A 186 17.65 -3.27 -1.67
C TRP A 186 16.87 -4.53 -1.31
N GLN A 187 16.00 -5.00 -2.20
CA GLN A 187 15.28 -6.26 -2.01
C GLN A 187 16.24 -7.44 -1.80
N LYS A 188 17.35 -7.51 -2.54
CA LYS A 188 18.37 -8.55 -2.32
C LYS A 188 19.05 -8.44 -0.96
N GLN A 189 19.29 -7.23 -0.45
CA GLN A 189 19.86 -7.02 0.90
C GLN A 189 18.92 -7.55 1.99
N LEU A 190 17.61 -7.41 1.80
CA LEU A 190 16.59 -8.01 2.67
C LEU A 190 16.46 -9.53 2.53
N GLY A 191 17.21 -10.15 1.60
CA GLY A 191 17.20 -11.59 1.36
C GLY A 191 16.17 -12.08 0.33
N TYR A 192 15.48 -11.17 -0.36
CA TYR A 192 14.59 -11.56 -1.46
C TYR A 192 15.40 -12.06 -2.67
N THR A 193 14.79 -12.96 -3.44
CA THR A 193 15.37 -13.52 -4.67
C THR A 193 14.30 -13.74 -5.74
N GLY A 194 14.72 -13.88 -7.00
CA GLY A 194 13.80 -14.11 -8.12
C GLY A 194 12.76 -12.99 -8.23
N LEU A 195 11.48 -13.36 -8.29
CA LEU A 195 10.36 -12.41 -8.37
C LEU A 195 10.26 -11.48 -7.15
N GLY A 196 10.77 -11.89 -5.99
CA GLY A 196 10.77 -11.02 -4.80
C GLY A 196 11.82 -9.90 -4.85
N ALA A 197 12.76 -9.96 -5.80
CA ALA A 197 13.81 -8.96 -6.02
C ALA A 197 13.73 -8.41 -7.46
N ASN A 198 12.53 -7.96 -7.84
CA ASN A 198 12.17 -7.52 -9.19
C ASN A 198 12.28 -6.01 -9.43
N GLY A 199 12.64 -5.22 -8.41
CA GLY A 199 12.73 -3.76 -8.49
C GLY A 199 11.41 -3.02 -8.39
N ILE A 200 10.29 -3.74 -8.17
CA ILE A 200 8.98 -3.14 -7.91
C ILE A 200 8.75 -3.06 -6.40
N PRO A 201 8.39 -1.91 -5.83
CA PRO A 201 8.08 -1.79 -4.40
C PRO A 201 6.95 -2.70 -3.95
N GLY A 202 7.29 -3.73 -3.16
CA GLY A 202 6.33 -4.60 -2.47
C GLY A 202 6.06 -4.09 -1.04
N PRO A 203 4.95 -4.50 -0.39
CA PRO A 203 4.56 -3.95 0.92
C PRO A 203 5.65 -4.10 1.98
N SER A 204 6.25 -5.29 2.06
CA SER A 204 7.28 -5.60 3.06
C SER A 204 8.62 -4.92 2.77
N SER A 205 9.06 -4.89 1.51
CA SER A 205 10.33 -4.22 1.15
C SER A 205 10.23 -2.71 1.27
N LEU A 206 9.06 -2.13 0.98
CA LEU A 206 8.81 -0.70 1.11
C LEU A 206 8.67 -0.30 2.58
N ALA A 207 7.97 -1.08 3.39
CA ALA A 207 7.89 -0.85 4.84
C ALA A 207 9.27 -0.91 5.50
N ALA A 208 10.11 -1.87 5.12
CA ALA A 208 11.48 -1.95 5.63
C ALA A 208 12.33 -0.75 5.18
N LEU A 209 12.16 -0.26 3.95
CA LEU A 209 12.87 0.92 3.47
C LEU A 209 12.39 2.21 4.15
N GLY A 210 11.10 2.27 4.49
CA GLY A 210 10.44 3.41 5.08
C GLY A 210 10.48 3.50 6.60
N GLU A 211 11.10 2.54 7.29
CA GLU A 211 11.23 2.53 8.75
C GLU A 211 11.81 3.87 9.24
N ASP A 212 11.07 4.56 10.11
CA ASP A 212 11.37 5.91 10.62
C ASP A 212 11.56 7.02 9.55
N ARG A 213 11.16 6.78 8.29
CA ARG A 213 11.32 7.72 7.17
C ARG A 213 10.01 8.17 6.55
N PHE A 214 9.04 7.27 6.39
CA PHE A 214 7.72 7.58 5.82
C PHE A 214 6.67 6.55 6.24
N THR A 215 5.40 6.97 6.24
CA THR A 215 4.26 6.06 6.38
C THR A 215 3.74 5.63 5.01
N ILE A 216 3.13 4.45 4.92
CA ILE A 216 2.63 3.91 3.66
C ILE A 216 1.11 3.79 3.73
N VAL A 217 0.43 4.33 2.72
CA VAL A 217 -1.01 4.21 2.52
C VAL A 217 -1.30 3.57 1.15
N GLN A 218 -2.58 3.27 0.88
CA GLN A 218 -3.01 2.64 -0.39
C GLN A 218 -2.26 1.34 -0.71
N LEU A 219 -2.07 0.49 0.31
CA LEU A 219 -1.28 -0.73 0.19
C LEU A 219 -1.85 -1.69 -0.88
N ILE A 220 -0.97 -2.17 -1.76
CA ILE A 220 -1.30 -3.25 -2.68
C ILE A 220 -0.99 -4.60 -2.03
N ALA A 221 -2.03 -5.40 -1.80
CA ALA A 221 -1.90 -6.77 -1.31
C ALA A 221 -2.26 -7.78 -2.39
N VAL A 222 -1.26 -8.46 -2.96
CA VAL A 222 -1.49 -9.51 -3.98
C VAL A 222 -2.10 -10.80 -3.40
N GLY A 223 -1.85 -11.05 -2.12
CA GLY A 223 -2.36 -12.21 -1.39
C GLY A 223 -1.72 -13.55 -1.83
N ALA A 224 -2.18 -14.64 -1.21
CA ALA A 224 -1.62 -15.97 -1.46
C ALA A 224 -1.91 -16.48 -2.87
N LYS A 225 -1.06 -17.39 -3.37
CA LYS A 225 -1.35 -18.17 -4.58
C LYS A 225 -2.58 -19.05 -4.36
N THR A 226 -3.46 -19.05 -5.33
CA THR A 226 -4.74 -19.78 -5.35
C THR A 226 -5.02 -20.26 -6.77
N THR A 227 -6.25 -20.68 -7.05
CA THR A 227 -6.69 -21.04 -8.40
C THR A 227 -7.97 -20.34 -8.81
N TYR A 228 -8.07 -20.03 -10.10
CA TYR A 228 -9.30 -19.61 -10.76
C TYR A 228 -9.51 -20.50 -11.99
N THR A 229 -10.67 -21.17 -12.07
CA THR A 229 -10.98 -22.14 -13.15
C THR A 229 -9.93 -23.24 -13.35
N GLY A 230 -9.27 -23.65 -12.26
CA GLY A 230 -8.20 -24.67 -12.28
C GLY A 230 -6.83 -24.17 -12.74
N ARG A 231 -6.64 -22.86 -12.95
CA ARG A 231 -5.33 -22.25 -13.24
C ARG A 231 -4.82 -21.45 -12.04
N THR A 232 -3.52 -21.51 -11.79
CA THR A 232 -2.88 -20.78 -10.69
C THR A 232 -2.94 -19.28 -10.94
N VAL A 233 -3.29 -18.51 -9.90
CA VAL A 233 -3.28 -17.04 -9.85
C VAL A 233 -2.98 -16.61 -8.41
N ASN A 234 -2.80 -15.32 -8.11
CA ASN A 234 -2.86 -14.84 -6.72
C ASN A 234 -4.29 -14.41 -6.35
N GLN A 235 -4.53 -14.19 -5.06
CA GLN A 235 -5.86 -13.86 -4.54
C GLN A 235 -6.40 -12.56 -5.16
N ARG A 236 -5.58 -11.51 -5.28
CA ARG A 236 -5.97 -10.24 -5.92
C ARG A 236 -6.42 -10.44 -7.37
N THR A 237 -5.67 -11.20 -8.17
CA THR A 237 -6.05 -11.52 -9.56
C THR A 237 -7.35 -12.30 -9.62
N LYS A 238 -7.57 -13.24 -8.69
CA LYS A 238 -8.83 -13.99 -8.58
C LYS A 238 -10.01 -13.06 -8.27
N ASP A 239 -9.83 -12.09 -7.38
CA ASP A 239 -10.88 -11.15 -7.01
C ASP A 239 -11.24 -10.23 -8.19
N MET A 240 -10.24 -9.71 -8.90
CA MET A 240 -10.45 -8.96 -10.14
C MET A 240 -11.18 -9.78 -11.22
N LEU A 241 -10.81 -11.06 -11.41
CA LEU A 241 -11.49 -11.95 -12.36
C LEU A 241 -12.93 -12.24 -11.97
N THR A 242 -13.18 -12.41 -10.67
CA THR A 242 -14.53 -12.63 -10.12
C THR A 242 -15.41 -11.40 -10.37
N GLU A 243 -14.86 -10.21 -10.16
CA GLU A 243 -15.56 -8.95 -10.43
C GLU A 243 -15.83 -8.75 -11.93
N ALA A 244 -14.83 -9.02 -12.78
CA ALA A 244 -15.03 -8.96 -14.23
C ALA A 244 -16.12 -9.93 -14.70
N GLU A 245 -16.19 -11.14 -14.15
CA GLU A 245 -17.28 -12.10 -14.41
C GLU A 245 -18.64 -11.57 -13.96
N ALA A 246 -18.72 -10.91 -12.79
CA ALA A 246 -19.94 -10.28 -12.30
C ALA A 246 -20.45 -9.19 -13.25
N LEU A 247 -19.55 -8.34 -13.77
CA LEU A 247 -19.87 -7.31 -14.77
C LEU A 247 -20.36 -7.91 -16.10
N LEU A 248 -19.87 -9.09 -16.47
CA LEU A 248 -20.23 -9.77 -17.73
C LEU A 248 -21.55 -10.53 -17.65
N GLY A 249 -21.88 -11.08 -16.47
CA GLY A 249 -23.03 -11.98 -16.29
C GLY A 249 -22.86 -13.34 -16.96
N PHE A 250 -21.62 -13.73 -17.32
CA PHE A 250 -21.29 -15.06 -17.85
C PHE A 250 -19.85 -15.44 -17.47
N PRO A 251 -19.53 -16.74 -17.37
CA PRO A 251 -18.28 -17.17 -16.79
C PRO A 251 -17.04 -16.86 -17.64
N ILE A 252 -15.95 -16.49 -16.97
CA ILE A 252 -14.61 -16.38 -17.57
C ILE A 252 -13.90 -17.71 -17.40
N GLN A 253 -13.22 -18.20 -18.44
CA GLN A 253 -12.46 -19.45 -18.38
C GLN A 253 -11.00 -19.25 -18.79
N LEU A 254 -10.05 -19.62 -17.92
CA LEU A 254 -8.63 -19.42 -18.20
C LEU A 254 -8.04 -20.56 -19.03
N SER A 255 -7.38 -20.21 -20.13
CA SER A 255 -6.50 -21.14 -20.86
C SER A 255 -5.13 -21.26 -20.19
N GLN A 256 -4.62 -20.18 -19.58
CA GLN A 256 -3.36 -20.13 -18.85
C GLN A 256 -3.45 -19.20 -17.64
N GLY A 257 -2.76 -19.54 -16.55
CA GLY A 257 -2.68 -18.74 -15.32
C GLY A 257 -1.33 -18.06 -15.13
N SER A 258 -1.14 -17.50 -13.94
CA SER A 258 0.09 -16.86 -13.46
C SER A 258 1.08 -17.88 -12.88
N TYR A 259 2.30 -17.45 -12.58
CA TYR A 259 3.38 -18.25 -11.99
C TYR A 259 3.72 -19.52 -12.78
N ASN A 260 3.84 -19.39 -14.11
CA ASN A 260 4.10 -20.48 -15.03
C ASN A 260 5.44 -20.33 -15.77
N PRO A 261 6.58 -20.24 -15.04
CA PRO A 261 7.90 -20.03 -15.65
C PRO A 261 8.25 -21.15 -16.63
N GLY A 262 8.58 -20.75 -17.87
CA GLY A 262 8.92 -21.70 -18.94
C GLY A 262 7.78 -22.60 -19.41
N GLY A 263 6.54 -22.34 -18.99
CA GLY A 263 5.39 -23.19 -19.31
C GLY A 263 4.93 -23.12 -20.76
N VAL A 264 5.12 -21.98 -21.44
CA VAL A 264 4.85 -21.81 -22.88
C VAL A 264 5.88 -20.87 -23.48
N GLY A 265 6.72 -21.34 -24.41
CA GLY A 265 7.78 -20.49 -25.00
C GLY A 265 7.25 -19.23 -25.72
N ALA A 266 6.02 -19.27 -26.21
CA ALA A 266 5.37 -18.15 -26.89
C ALA A 266 5.05 -16.97 -25.94
N SER A 267 4.91 -17.18 -24.63
CA SER A 267 4.54 -16.11 -23.69
C SER A 267 5.68 -15.14 -23.35
N ALA A 268 6.91 -15.38 -23.83
CA ALA A 268 8.08 -14.54 -23.57
C ALA A 268 8.29 -14.19 -22.07
N GLY A 269 7.88 -15.10 -21.18
CA GLY A 269 8.05 -14.98 -19.73
C GLY A 269 7.01 -14.11 -19.02
N THR A 270 5.98 -13.58 -19.70
CA THR A 270 4.99 -12.68 -19.07
C THR A 270 4.26 -13.37 -17.90
N HIS A 271 3.94 -14.65 -18.05
CA HIS A 271 3.28 -15.47 -17.02
C HIS A 271 4.20 -15.99 -15.91
N ASP A 272 5.49 -15.66 -15.91
CA ASP A 272 6.44 -16.23 -14.95
C ASP A 272 6.14 -15.79 -13.51
N GLY A 273 5.49 -14.61 -13.35
CA GLY A 273 5.05 -14.05 -12.08
C GLY A 273 3.54 -13.95 -11.92
N GLY A 274 3.10 -13.12 -10.98
CA GLY A 274 1.70 -12.82 -10.67
C GLY A 274 0.98 -11.98 -11.72
N GLY A 275 -0.33 -11.81 -11.54
CA GLY A 275 -1.14 -10.86 -12.30
C GLY A 275 -1.47 -11.21 -13.76
N THR A 276 -0.74 -12.13 -14.41
CA THR A 276 -0.91 -12.41 -15.84
C THR A 276 -1.77 -13.65 -16.08
N VAL A 277 -2.76 -13.55 -16.97
CA VAL A 277 -3.68 -14.63 -17.34
C VAL A 277 -4.03 -14.59 -18.83
N ASP A 278 -4.33 -15.77 -19.38
CA ASP A 278 -4.97 -15.89 -20.70
C ASP A 278 -6.37 -16.46 -20.54
N VAL A 279 -7.36 -15.77 -21.11
CA VAL A 279 -8.76 -16.18 -21.14
C VAL A 279 -9.05 -16.88 -22.47
N SER A 280 -9.64 -18.06 -22.37
CA SER A 280 -10.19 -18.80 -23.50
C SER A 280 -11.41 -18.08 -24.06
N VAL A 281 -11.45 -17.91 -25.38
CA VAL A 281 -12.56 -17.25 -26.09
C VAL A 281 -13.24 -18.14 -27.12
N SER A 282 -12.96 -19.45 -27.08
CA SER A 282 -13.45 -20.42 -28.06
C SER A 282 -14.98 -20.50 -28.13
N SER A 283 -15.67 -20.30 -27.00
CA SER A 283 -17.13 -20.27 -26.89
C SER A 283 -17.76 -18.89 -27.09
N LEU A 284 -16.94 -17.84 -27.26
CA LEU A 284 -17.41 -16.45 -27.27
C LEU A 284 -17.54 -15.91 -28.69
N THR A 285 -18.67 -15.23 -28.95
CA THR A 285 -18.82 -14.37 -30.14
C THR A 285 -17.88 -13.18 -30.08
N MET A 286 -17.59 -12.54 -31.22
CA MET A 286 -16.69 -11.38 -31.26
C MET A 286 -17.15 -10.24 -30.32
N THR A 287 -18.45 -9.97 -30.25
CA THR A 287 -19.01 -8.99 -29.30
C THR A 287 -18.71 -9.37 -27.86
N LYS A 288 -18.92 -10.63 -27.48
CA LYS A 288 -18.61 -11.10 -26.11
C LYS A 288 -17.12 -11.01 -25.79
N ARG A 289 -16.24 -11.29 -26.76
CA ARG A 289 -14.78 -11.13 -26.58
C ARG A 289 -14.41 -9.70 -26.22
N TRP A 290 -14.95 -8.72 -26.95
CA TRP A 290 -14.70 -7.31 -26.67
C TRP A 290 -15.37 -6.84 -25.38
N GLN A 291 -16.55 -7.36 -25.04
CA GLN A 291 -17.16 -7.13 -23.72
C GLN A 291 -16.27 -7.66 -22.60
N THR A 292 -15.68 -8.85 -22.76
CA THR A 292 -14.72 -9.41 -21.80
C THR A 292 -13.48 -8.52 -21.66
N VAL A 293 -12.87 -8.06 -22.76
CA VAL A 293 -11.74 -7.10 -22.70
C VAL A 293 -12.15 -5.85 -21.93
N LYS A 294 -13.32 -5.27 -22.23
CA LYS A 294 -13.82 -4.07 -21.55
C LYS A 294 -13.99 -4.31 -20.06
N ALA A 295 -14.66 -5.39 -19.65
CA ALA A 295 -14.89 -5.72 -18.25
C ALA A 295 -13.58 -5.93 -17.48
N MET A 296 -12.62 -6.64 -18.08
CA MET A 296 -11.29 -6.82 -17.49
C MET A 296 -10.55 -5.48 -17.34
N ARG A 297 -10.60 -4.61 -18.34
CA ARG A 297 -10.01 -3.26 -18.25
C ARG A 297 -10.68 -2.40 -17.19
N THR A 298 -12.00 -2.50 -17.04
CA THR A 298 -12.77 -1.77 -16.01
C THR A 298 -12.31 -2.09 -14.61
N VAL A 299 -11.96 -3.34 -14.32
CA VAL A 299 -11.46 -3.75 -12.98
C VAL A 299 -9.94 -3.62 -12.85
N GLY A 300 -9.24 -3.03 -13.83
CA GLY A 300 -7.81 -2.73 -13.72
C GLY A 300 -6.84 -3.72 -14.37
N PHE A 301 -7.27 -4.54 -15.35
CA PHE A 301 -6.34 -5.27 -16.20
C PHE A 301 -5.89 -4.46 -17.42
N ALA A 302 -4.61 -4.53 -17.75
CA ALA A 302 -4.13 -4.29 -19.11
C ALA A 302 -4.47 -5.53 -19.97
N ALA A 303 -5.55 -5.47 -20.75
CA ALA A 303 -6.08 -6.64 -21.46
C ALA A 303 -6.20 -6.41 -22.97
N TRP A 304 -5.82 -7.39 -23.79
CA TRP A 304 -5.93 -7.35 -25.26
C TRP A 304 -6.53 -8.62 -25.82
N LEU A 305 -7.41 -8.50 -26.82
CA LEU A 305 -7.83 -9.64 -27.62
C LEU A 305 -6.74 -10.01 -28.63
N ARG A 306 -6.05 -11.13 -28.39
CA ARG A 306 -5.05 -11.68 -29.31
C ARG A 306 -5.69 -12.45 -30.45
N ASN A 307 -5.05 -12.43 -31.60
CA ASN A 307 -5.50 -13.15 -32.79
C ASN A 307 -4.31 -13.78 -33.58
N PRO A 308 -4.57 -14.77 -34.46
CA PRO A 308 -3.51 -15.50 -35.17
C PRO A 308 -2.63 -14.66 -36.11
N SER A 309 -3.03 -13.44 -36.48
CA SER A 309 -2.16 -12.56 -37.28
C SER A 309 -1.05 -11.91 -36.46
N GLN A 310 -1.14 -11.96 -35.12
CA GLN A 310 -0.20 -11.35 -34.18
C GLN A 310 0.86 -12.32 -33.66
N GLY A 311 0.74 -13.62 -33.97
CA GLY A 311 1.66 -14.68 -33.54
C GLY A 311 1.06 -16.07 -33.72
N ASP A 312 1.85 -17.10 -33.43
CA ASP A 312 1.45 -18.52 -33.57
C ASP A 312 0.59 -18.98 -32.38
N TRP A 313 -0.59 -18.39 -32.27
CA TRP A 313 -1.57 -18.69 -31.23
C TRP A 313 -3.01 -18.52 -31.74
N PRO A 314 -3.97 -19.27 -31.20
CA PRO A 314 -5.38 -19.04 -31.49
C PRO A 314 -5.85 -17.73 -30.84
N TYR A 315 -7.09 -17.34 -31.14
CA TYR A 315 -7.75 -16.27 -30.39
C TYR A 315 -7.77 -16.59 -28.89
N HIS A 316 -7.38 -15.60 -28.08
CA HIS A 316 -7.46 -15.59 -26.62
C HIS A 316 -7.42 -14.14 -26.14
N ILE A 317 -7.81 -13.85 -24.90
CA ILE A 317 -7.57 -12.54 -24.30
C ILE A 317 -6.37 -12.69 -23.37
N HIS A 318 -5.33 -11.91 -23.63
CA HIS A 318 -4.17 -11.81 -22.75
C HIS A 318 -4.37 -10.62 -21.83
N ALA A 319 -4.20 -10.80 -20.52
CA ALA A 319 -4.42 -9.75 -19.53
C ALA A 319 -3.37 -9.77 -18.42
N VAL A 320 -2.93 -8.57 -18.02
CA VAL A 320 -1.98 -8.34 -16.93
C VAL A 320 -2.64 -7.43 -15.89
N ALA A 321 -2.69 -7.86 -14.63
CA ALA A 321 -3.25 -7.07 -13.54
C ALA A 321 -2.32 -5.88 -13.24
N VAL A 322 -2.78 -4.66 -13.53
CA VAL A 322 -2.04 -3.44 -13.24
C VAL A 322 -1.84 -3.34 -11.72
N GLY A 323 -0.64 -2.93 -11.29
CA GLY A 323 -0.28 -2.84 -9.87
C GLY A 323 0.15 -4.15 -9.21
N ASP A 324 0.09 -5.31 -9.89
CA ASP A 324 0.52 -6.57 -9.27
C ASP A 324 2.04 -6.60 -8.99
N THR A 325 2.43 -6.61 -7.71
CA THR A 325 3.84 -6.52 -7.31
C THR A 325 4.63 -7.82 -7.51
N ASP A 326 3.94 -8.95 -7.76
CA ASP A 326 4.55 -10.25 -8.05
C ASP A 326 4.77 -10.48 -9.56
N MET A 327 4.44 -9.52 -10.42
CA MET A 327 4.54 -9.68 -11.87
C MET A 327 5.99 -9.83 -12.37
N SER A 328 6.13 -10.46 -13.54
CA SER A 328 7.41 -10.54 -14.24
C SER A 328 7.78 -9.19 -14.88
N ILE A 329 9.07 -8.97 -15.16
CA ILE A 329 9.54 -7.78 -15.90
C ILE A 329 8.91 -7.72 -17.29
N SER A 330 8.71 -8.86 -17.96
CA SER A 330 8.03 -8.90 -19.26
C SER A 330 6.59 -8.40 -19.15
N ALA A 331 5.83 -8.83 -18.12
CA ALA A 331 4.47 -8.37 -17.89
C ALA A 331 4.42 -6.88 -17.49
N ARG A 332 5.38 -6.41 -16.68
CA ARG A 332 5.58 -5.01 -16.33
C ARG A 332 5.70 -4.12 -17.57
N ASN A 333 6.54 -4.53 -18.53
CA ASN A 333 6.70 -3.79 -19.80
C ASN A 333 5.40 -3.74 -20.61
N GLN A 334 4.52 -4.75 -20.50
CA GLN A 334 3.20 -4.73 -21.14
C GLN A 334 2.26 -3.73 -20.47
N VAL A 335 2.29 -3.60 -19.14
CA VAL A 335 1.56 -2.53 -18.43
C VAL A 335 2.05 -1.16 -18.88
N ALA A 336 3.37 -0.98 -18.98
CA ALA A 336 3.98 0.24 -19.51
C ALA A 336 3.58 0.54 -20.97
N ASP A 337 3.42 -0.50 -21.80
CA ASP A 337 2.87 -0.39 -23.14
C ASP A 337 1.40 0.05 -23.12
N TYR A 338 0.59 -0.57 -22.27
CA TYR A 338 -0.83 -0.28 -22.12
C TYR A 338 -1.08 1.17 -21.69
N TYR A 339 -0.31 1.67 -20.72
CA TYR A 339 -0.42 3.05 -20.21
C TYR A 339 -0.35 4.09 -21.34
N VAL A 340 0.54 3.88 -22.32
CA VAL A 340 0.70 4.78 -23.48
C VAL A 340 -0.07 4.32 -24.73
N GLY A 341 -1.08 3.45 -24.58
CA GLY A 341 -1.98 3.05 -25.66
C GLY A 341 -1.39 2.07 -26.68
N LYS A 342 -0.39 1.26 -26.29
CA LYS A 342 0.23 0.24 -27.14
C LYS A 342 -0.26 -1.17 -26.82
N ASN A 343 0.06 -2.10 -27.72
CA ASN A 343 -0.50 -3.45 -27.71
C ASN A 343 0.25 -4.47 -26.83
N GLY A 344 1.33 -4.08 -26.14
CA GLY A 344 2.10 -4.98 -25.28
C GLY A 344 2.82 -6.12 -26.01
N LEU A 345 2.97 -6.04 -27.34
CA LEU A 345 3.78 -6.98 -28.12
C LEU A 345 5.13 -6.37 -28.43
N ALA A 346 6.10 -7.20 -28.84
CA ALA A 346 7.43 -6.74 -29.24
C ALA A 346 7.43 -5.70 -30.39
N SER A 347 6.33 -5.60 -31.14
CA SER A 347 6.17 -4.57 -32.18
C SER A 347 5.92 -3.18 -31.62
N HIS A 348 5.46 -3.06 -30.37
CA HIS A 348 5.00 -1.82 -29.76
C HIS A 348 4.06 -1.04 -30.69
N ALA A 349 3.18 -1.75 -31.40
CA ALA A 349 2.17 -1.10 -32.23
C ALA A 349 1.05 -0.54 -31.34
N ALA A 350 0.24 0.36 -31.89
CA ALA A 350 -0.95 0.87 -31.21
C ALA A 350 -1.87 -0.28 -30.79
N ASP A 351 -2.52 -0.12 -29.64
CA ASP A 351 -3.62 -0.99 -29.20
C ASP A 351 -4.76 -0.95 -30.22
N ASP A 352 -5.16 -2.12 -30.72
CA ASP A 352 -6.17 -2.30 -31.76
C ASP A 352 -7.59 -2.51 -31.19
N THR A 353 -7.77 -2.32 -29.89
CA THR A 353 -9.09 -2.36 -29.23
C THR A 353 -10.02 -1.29 -29.81
N PRO A 354 -11.21 -1.66 -30.33
CA PRO A 354 -12.16 -0.68 -30.86
C PRO A 354 -12.58 0.32 -29.79
N SER A 355 -12.75 1.59 -30.18
CA SER A 355 -13.01 2.70 -29.26
C SER A 355 -14.21 2.49 -28.33
N SER A 356 -15.25 1.76 -28.75
CA SER A 356 -16.42 1.45 -27.91
C SER A 356 -16.12 0.53 -26.71
N TYR A 357 -14.98 -0.14 -26.73
CA TYR A 357 -14.51 -1.07 -25.69
C TYR A 357 -13.26 -0.59 -24.97
N GLN A 358 -12.73 0.59 -25.32
CA GLN A 358 -11.67 1.23 -24.57
C GLN A 358 -12.21 1.72 -23.21
N VAL A 359 -11.35 1.68 -22.21
CA VAL A 359 -11.59 2.14 -20.84
C VAL A 359 -10.38 3.00 -20.47
N PRO A 360 -10.55 4.12 -19.74
CA PRO A 360 -9.43 4.85 -19.18
C PRO A 360 -8.49 3.94 -18.40
N PHE A 361 -7.20 4.29 -18.36
CA PHE A 361 -6.23 3.56 -17.56
C PHE A 361 -6.67 3.58 -16.08
N THR A 362 -6.73 2.41 -15.46
CA THR A 362 -7.12 2.22 -14.06
C THR A 362 -6.49 0.93 -13.54
N TRP A 363 -6.57 0.73 -12.23
CA TRP A 363 -6.07 -0.45 -11.50
C TRP A 363 -7.07 -0.83 -10.41
N TRP A 364 -6.88 -2.00 -9.79
CA TRP A 364 -7.84 -2.58 -8.85
C TRP A 364 -8.15 -1.66 -7.66
N GLU A 365 -7.13 -1.08 -7.03
CA GLU A 365 -7.32 -0.23 -5.85
C GLU A 365 -8.08 1.05 -6.19
N GLN A 366 -7.84 1.65 -7.35
CA GLN A 366 -8.64 2.78 -7.84
C GLN A 366 -10.07 2.37 -8.19
N TYR A 367 -10.27 1.19 -8.79
CA TYR A 367 -11.61 0.67 -9.09
C TYR A 367 -12.45 0.54 -7.81
N LEU A 368 -11.87 0.01 -6.73
CA LEU A 368 -12.57 -0.17 -5.46
C LEU A 368 -12.95 1.12 -4.74
N GLN A 369 -12.37 2.26 -5.12
CA GLN A 369 -12.64 3.57 -4.52
C GLN A 369 -13.76 4.33 -5.23
N ASN A 370 -14.17 3.91 -6.43
CA ASN A 370 -15.18 4.56 -7.26
C ASN A 370 -16.57 3.93 -7.13
#